data_AF-A0A1G8I4E7-F1
#
_entry.id   AF-A0A1G8I4E7-F1
#
_cell.length_a   1.000
_cell.length_b   1.000
_cell.length_c   1.000
_cell.angle_alpha   90.00
_cell.angle_beta   90.00
_cell.angle_gamma   90.00
#
_symmetry.space_group_name_H-M   'P 1'
#
loop_
_entity.id
_entity.type
_entity.pdbx_description
1 polymer ?
#
loop_
_entity_poly.entity_id
_entity_poly.type
_entity_poly.pdbx_seq_one_letter_code
_entity_poly.pdbx_strand_id
1 'polypeptide(L)'
;MSLTGIVIALCAAGALVVGRLAVLFLRDPAAGLADTTHRAEQLPQVMADRYVMMTALALAAAWFGHPGVIAVLFASFAYMGFHDAAIYARAGHPVTKHVAAGIAAGAVSGLAAFAQFRGGAA
;
A
#
# COMPACT_ATOMS: atom_id res chain seq x y z
N MET A 1 -29.61 -7.30 -3.17
CA MET A 1 -28.14 -7.40 -3.37
C MET A 1 -27.66 -8.71 -2.79
N SER A 2 -26.68 -9.38 -3.41
CA SER A 2 -26.06 -10.59 -2.84
C SER A 2 -25.12 -10.24 -1.67
N LEU A 3 -24.80 -11.22 -0.82
CA LEU A 3 -23.83 -11.05 0.26
C LEU A 3 -22.47 -10.57 -0.28
N THR A 4 -21.99 -11.17 -1.38
CA THR A 4 -20.78 -10.73 -2.09
C THR A 4 -20.86 -9.27 -2.53
N GLY A 5 -22.01 -8.86 -3.09
CA GLY A 5 -22.22 -7.47 -3.49
C GLY A 5 -22.17 -6.49 -2.32
N ILE A 6 -22.68 -6.88 -1.15
CA ILE A 6 -22.59 -6.08 0.08
C ILE A 6 -21.14 -5.97 0.54
N VAL A 7 -20.38 -7.07 0.57
CA VAL A 7 -18.97 -7.07 0.97
C VAL A 7 -18.13 -6.16 0.06
N ILE A 8 -18.35 -6.23 -1.27
CA ILE A 8 -17.66 -5.35 -2.23
C ILE A 8 -18.03 -3.88 -1.98
N ALA A 9 -19.31 -3.58 -1.77
CA ALA A 9 -19.76 -2.21 -1.49
C ALA A 9 -19.13 -1.65 -0.20
N LEU A 10 -19.05 -2.46 0.86
CA LEU A 10 -18.40 -2.08 2.11
C LEU A 10 -16.89 -1.88 1.95
N CYS A 11 -16.23 -2.71 1.14
CA CYS A 11 -14.82 -2.53 0.78
C CYS A 11 -14.61 -1.19 0.05
N ALA A 12 -15.45 -0.87 -0.93
CA ALA A 12 -15.39 0.40 -1.65
C ALA A 12 -15.64 1.60 -0.73
N ALA A 13 -16.61 1.51 0.19
CA ALA A 13 -16.86 2.54 1.19
C ALA A 13 -15.64 2.73 2.13
N GLY A 14 -15.02 1.64 2.58
CA GLY A 14 -13.78 1.68 3.35
C GLY A 14 -12.64 2.36 2.58
N ALA A 15 -12.51 2.10 1.28
CA ALA A 15 -11.52 2.75 0.43
C ALA A 15 -11.71 4.27 0.35
N LEU A 16 -12.96 4.77 0.38
CA LEU A 16 -13.24 6.22 0.42
C LEU A 16 -12.75 6.84 1.73
N VAL A 17 -12.94 6.15 2.87
CA VAL A 17 -12.48 6.63 4.19
C VAL A 17 -10.97 6.73 4.22
N VAL A 18 -10.26 5.67 3.81
CA VAL A 18 -8.79 5.67 3.76
C VAL A 18 -8.27 6.66 2.71
N GLY A 19 -8.96 6.78 1.57
CA GLY A 19 -8.64 7.74 0.51
C GLY A 19 -8.72 9.20 0.98
N ARG A 20 -9.77 9.56 1.75
CA ARG A 20 -9.87 10.88 2.39
C ARG A 20 -8.64 11.16 3.26
N LEU A 21 -8.26 10.21 4.12
CA LEU A 21 -7.10 10.36 4.99
C LEU A 21 -5.80 10.45 4.19
N ALA A 22 -5.64 9.64 3.14
CA ALA A 22 -4.47 9.71 2.27
C ALA A 22 -4.32 11.10 1.62
N VAL A 23 -5.42 11.67 1.10
CA VAL A 23 -5.40 13.03 0.55
C VAL A 23 -5.04 14.07 1.61
N LEU A 24 -5.57 13.93 2.83
CA LEU A 24 -5.23 14.83 3.93
C LEU A 24 -3.74 14.79 4.27
N PHE A 25 -3.18 13.59 4.50
CA PHE A 25 -1.75 13.42 4.81
C PHE A 25 -0.83 13.84 3.67
N LEU A 26 -1.23 13.67 2.41
CA LEU A 26 -0.42 14.11 1.27
C LEU A 26 -0.39 15.63 1.11
N ARG A 27 -1.46 16.34 1.50
CA ARG A 27 -1.56 17.79 1.39
C ARG A 27 -1.00 18.52 2.60
N ASP A 28 -1.34 18.04 3.79
CA ASP A 28 -0.94 18.62 5.07
C ASP A 28 -0.73 17.48 6.10
N PRO A 29 0.51 16.99 6.24
CA PRO A 29 0.82 15.94 7.20
C PRO A 29 0.50 16.33 8.65
N ALA A 30 0.62 17.60 9.04
CA ALA A 30 0.36 18.05 10.40
C ALA A 30 -1.14 18.02 10.71
N ALA A 31 -1.98 18.49 9.78
CA ALA A 31 -3.43 18.34 9.89
C ALA A 31 -3.85 16.86 9.89
N GLY A 32 -3.19 16.01 9.08
CA GLY A 32 -3.41 14.57 9.07
C GLY A 32 -3.15 13.92 10.43
N LEU A 33 -2.02 14.25 11.06
CA LEU A 33 -1.70 13.77 12.41
C LEU A 33 -2.75 14.23 13.43
N ALA A 34 -3.20 15.49 13.36
CA ALA A 34 -4.23 16.01 14.25
C ALA A 34 -5.60 15.33 14.07
N ASP A 35 -6.09 15.18 12.83
CA ASP A 35 -7.39 14.53 12.51
C ASP A 35 -7.43 13.07 12.99
N THR A 36 -6.28 12.41 12.97
CA THR A 36 -6.15 11.00 13.38
C THR A 36 -5.61 10.83 14.80
N THR A 37 -5.43 11.92 15.55
CA THR A 37 -4.88 11.93 16.92
C THR A 37 -3.50 11.27 17.07
N HIS A 38 -2.76 11.15 15.97
CA HIS A 38 -1.41 10.59 15.99
C HIS A 38 -0.44 11.57 16.65
N ARG A 39 0.50 11.02 17.42
CA ARG A 39 1.61 11.77 18.01
C ARG A 39 2.92 11.46 17.30
N ALA A 40 3.72 12.49 17.02
CA ALA A 40 4.97 12.35 16.28
C ALA A 40 5.94 11.36 16.95
N GLU A 41 6.02 11.40 18.28
CA GLU A 41 6.87 10.54 19.09
C GLU A 41 6.46 9.05 19.09
N GLN A 42 5.24 8.72 18.67
CA GLN A 42 4.74 7.34 18.55
C GLN A 42 4.82 6.80 17.11
N LEU A 43 5.25 7.62 16.14
CA LEU A 43 5.33 7.22 14.74
C LEU A 43 6.22 6.00 14.48
N PRO A 44 7.36 5.79 15.16
CA PRO A 44 8.16 4.58 14.97
C PRO A 44 7.37 3.29 15.28
N GLN A 45 6.54 3.29 16.32
CA GLN A 45 5.69 2.16 16.71
C GLN A 45 4.55 1.96 15.71
N VAL A 46 3.93 3.03 15.25
CA VAL A 46 2.89 2.98 14.20
C VAL A 46 3.47 2.49 12.87
N MET A 47 4.72 2.84 12.55
CA MET A 47 5.41 2.28 11.38
C MET A 47 5.64 0.78 11.53
N ALA A 48 6.04 0.31 12.73
CA ALA A 48 6.21 -1.11 12.98
C ALA A 48 4.91 -1.91 12.75
N ASP A 49 3.78 -1.42 13.25
CA ASP A 49 2.45 -2.00 12.99
C ASP A 49 2.16 -2.14 11.48
N ARG A 50 2.44 -1.09 10.69
CA ARG A 50 2.27 -1.14 9.23
C ARG A 50 3.13 -2.22 8.59
N TYR A 51 4.38 -2.40 8.99
CA TYR A 51 5.21 -3.48 8.45
C TYR A 51 4.67 -4.87 8.82
N VAL A 52 4.13 -5.05 10.03
CA VAL A 52 3.49 -6.31 10.45
C VAL A 52 2.26 -6.59 9.59
N MET A 53 1.37 -5.61 9.40
CA MET A 53 0.17 -5.77 8.59
C MET A 53 0.47 -5.89 7.09
N MET A 54 1.45 -5.18 6.55
CA MET A 54 1.91 -5.36 5.17
C MET A 54 2.43 -6.79 4.94
N THR A 55 3.17 -7.34 5.91
CA THR A 55 3.63 -8.73 5.86
C THR A 55 2.44 -9.69 5.87
N ALA A 56 1.48 -9.49 6.78
CA ALA A 56 0.27 -10.32 6.84
C ALA A 56 -0.55 -10.25 5.53
N LEU A 57 -0.70 -9.07 4.94
CA LEU A 57 -1.39 -8.88 3.65
C LEU A 57 -0.65 -9.57 2.51
N ALA A 58 0.68 -9.50 2.48
CA ALA A 58 1.49 -10.20 1.47
C ALA A 58 1.34 -11.73 1.59
N LEU A 59 1.38 -12.26 2.81
CA LEU A 59 1.15 -13.67 3.08
C LEU A 59 -0.28 -14.11 2.71
N ALA A 60 -1.29 -13.29 3.02
CA ALA A 60 -2.67 -13.55 2.64
C ALA A 60 -2.86 -13.53 1.12
N ALA A 61 -2.28 -12.57 0.41
CA ALA A 61 -2.34 -12.50 -1.05
C ALA A 61 -1.67 -13.72 -1.69
N ALA A 62 -0.54 -14.17 -1.14
CA ALA A 62 0.12 -15.41 -1.56
C ALA A 62 -0.76 -16.64 -1.29
N TRP A 63 -1.41 -16.71 -0.13
CA TRP A 63 -2.34 -17.80 0.23
C TRP A 63 -3.55 -17.87 -0.71
N PHE A 64 -4.20 -16.75 -1.00
CA PHE A 64 -5.34 -16.70 -1.91
C PHE A 64 -4.95 -16.89 -3.38
N GLY A 65 -3.69 -16.62 -3.75
CA GLY A 65 -3.12 -16.94 -5.05
C GLY A 65 -3.69 -16.16 -6.24
N HIS A 66 -4.56 -15.17 -6.01
CA HIS A 66 -5.19 -14.41 -7.10
C HIS A 66 -4.18 -13.41 -7.71
N PRO A 67 -3.72 -13.60 -8.97
CA PRO A 67 -2.64 -12.78 -9.53
C PRO A 67 -2.96 -11.29 -9.58
N GLY A 68 -4.21 -10.92 -9.89
CA GLY A 68 -4.66 -9.51 -9.84
C GLY A 68 -4.57 -8.86 -8.45
N VAL A 69 -4.85 -9.60 -7.37
CA VAL A 69 -4.75 -9.07 -5.99
C VAL A 69 -3.29 -8.87 -5.62
N ILE A 70 -2.43 -9.84 -5.95
CA ILE A 70 -0.98 -9.73 -5.75
C ILE A 70 -0.42 -8.53 -6.52
N ALA A 71 -0.86 -8.34 -7.77
CA ALA A 71 -0.41 -7.23 -8.61
C ALA A 71 -0.72 -5.86 -7.98
N VAL A 72 -1.96 -5.65 -7.54
CA VAL A 72 -2.41 -4.39 -6.92
C VAL A 72 -1.74 -4.16 -5.56
N LEU A 73 -1.61 -5.21 -4.74
CA LEU A 73 -0.94 -5.12 -3.45
C LEU A 73 0.53 -4.70 -3.60
N PHE A 74 1.28 -5.38 -4.45
CA PHE A 74 2.69 -5.07 -4.65
C PHE A 74 2.91 -3.77 -5.46
N ALA A 75 1.96 -3.35 -6.29
CA ALA A 75 1.97 -1.99 -6.86
C ALA A 75 1.89 -0.93 -5.74
N SER A 76 1.07 -1.17 -4.73
CA SER A 76 0.94 -0.28 -3.57
C SER A 76 2.24 -0.23 -2.76
N PHE A 77 2.91 -1.38 -2.54
CA PHE A 77 4.22 -1.41 -1.89
C PHE A 77 5.30 -0.73 -2.71
N ALA A 78 5.27 -0.88 -4.05
CA ALA A 78 6.18 -0.19 -4.95
C ALA A 78 5.99 1.33 -4.85
N TYR A 79 4.74 1.81 -4.86
CA TYR A 79 4.42 3.22 -4.64
C TYR A 79 5.00 3.72 -3.31
N MET A 80 4.82 2.99 -2.21
CA MET A 80 5.39 3.37 -0.91
C MET A 80 6.91 3.49 -0.97
N GLY A 81 7.60 2.47 -1.51
CA GLY A 81 9.06 2.49 -1.63
C GLY A 81 9.58 3.66 -2.47
N PHE A 82 8.99 3.92 -3.63
CA PHE A 82 9.40 5.06 -4.46
C PHE A 82 9.00 6.42 -3.88
N HIS A 83 7.85 6.53 -3.23
CA HIS A 83 7.41 7.78 -2.62
C HIS A 83 8.28 8.15 -1.42
N ASP A 84 8.63 7.19 -0.57
CA ASP A 84 9.59 7.39 0.52
C ASP A 84 10.94 7.84 -0.04
N ALA A 85 11.45 7.18 -1.09
CA ALA A 85 12.68 7.58 -1.76
C ALA A 85 12.61 9.05 -2.22
N ALA A 86 11.49 9.49 -2.79
CA ALA A 86 11.29 10.87 -3.21
C ALA A 86 11.22 11.87 -2.04
N ILE A 87 10.67 11.48 -0.89
CA ILE A 87 10.68 12.30 0.33
C ILE A 87 12.11 12.46 0.86
N TYR A 88 12.83 11.34 1.05
CA TYR A 88 14.18 11.37 1.58
C TYR A 88 15.18 12.03 0.63
N ALA A 89 15.04 11.86 -0.69
CA ALA A 89 15.84 12.55 -1.69
C ALA A 89 15.71 14.08 -1.54
N ARG A 90 14.49 14.60 -1.42
CA ARG A 90 14.23 16.04 -1.25
C ARG A 90 14.80 16.60 0.05
N ALA A 91 14.94 15.76 1.07
CA ALA A 91 15.53 16.13 2.35
C ALA A 91 17.06 15.89 2.42
N GLY A 92 17.70 15.46 1.32
CA GLY A 92 19.16 15.23 1.29
C GLY A 92 19.61 13.97 2.04
N HIS A 93 18.74 12.98 2.20
CA HIS A 93 19.01 11.75 2.94
C HIS A 93 19.19 10.52 2.01
N PRO A 94 19.80 9.42 2.50
CA PRO A 94 19.99 8.20 1.70
C PRO A 94 18.68 7.55 1.24
N VAL A 95 18.64 7.11 -0.03
CA VAL A 95 17.42 6.56 -0.65
C VAL A 95 17.53 5.12 -1.12
N THR A 96 18.73 4.53 -1.10
CA THR A 96 19.00 3.24 -1.76
C THR A 96 18.07 2.13 -1.30
N LYS A 97 17.76 2.05 -0.01
CA LYS A 97 16.85 1.02 0.56
C LYS A 97 15.41 1.20 0.04
N HIS A 98 14.94 2.44 -0.05
CA HIS A 98 13.60 2.76 -0.52
C HIS A 98 13.44 2.46 -2.01
N VAL A 99 14.43 2.84 -2.83
CA VAL A 99 14.46 2.53 -4.27
C VAL A 99 14.51 1.02 -4.50
N ALA A 100 15.38 0.30 -3.77
CA ALA A 100 15.50 -1.14 -3.90
C ALA A 100 14.18 -1.87 -3.54
N ALA A 101 13.52 -1.44 -2.45
CA ALA A 101 12.21 -1.96 -2.07
C ALA A 101 11.15 -1.68 -3.15
N GLY A 102 11.14 -0.46 -3.69
CA GLY A 102 10.24 -0.06 -4.79
C GLY A 102 10.42 -0.92 -6.04
N ILE A 103 11.67 -1.15 -6.47
CA ILE A 103 11.99 -1.99 -7.64
C ILE A 103 11.57 -3.44 -7.39
N ALA A 104 11.91 -4.01 -6.23
CA ALA A 104 11.56 -5.38 -5.90
C ALA A 104 10.03 -5.59 -5.91
N ALA A 105 9.28 -4.67 -5.29
CA ALA A 105 7.82 -4.73 -5.29
C ALA A 105 7.23 -4.51 -6.69
N GLY A 106 7.80 -3.59 -7.48
CA GLY A 106 7.39 -3.34 -8.86
C GLY A 106 7.58 -4.56 -9.75
N ALA A 107 8.68 -5.32 -9.58
CA ALA A 107 8.91 -6.56 -10.30
C ALA A 107 7.84 -7.62 -9.98
N VAL A 108 7.49 -7.81 -8.69
CA VAL A 108 6.41 -8.73 -8.28
C VAL A 108 5.08 -8.28 -8.88
N SER A 109 4.76 -6.98 -8.81
CA SER A 109 3.54 -6.43 -9.38
C SER A 109 3.44 -6.67 -10.89
N GLY A 110 4.51 -6.39 -11.63
CA GLY A 110 4.57 -6.58 -13.09
C GLY A 110 4.41 -8.04 -13.51
N LEU A 111 5.08 -8.96 -12.80
CA LEU A 111 4.95 -10.40 -13.06
C LEU A 111 3.54 -10.93 -12.71
N ALA A 112 2.97 -10.49 -11.59
CA ALA A 112 1.62 -10.89 -11.19
C ALA A 112 0.55 -10.33 -12.16
N ALA A 113 0.70 -9.09 -12.62
CA ALA A 113 -0.15 -8.51 -13.66
C ALA A 113 -0.04 -9.29 -14.97
N PHE A 114 1.18 -9.60 -15.41
CA PHE A 114 1.42 -10.42 -16.59
C PHE A 114 0.76 -11.81 -16.46
N ALA A 115 0.88 -12.45 -15.30
CA ALA A 115 0.23 -13.73 -15.01
C ALA A 115 -1.30 -13.63 -15.04
N GLN A 116 -1.89 -12.56 -14.48
CA GLN A 116 -3.34 -12.31 -14.54
C GLN A 116 -3.83 -12.23 -15.99
N PHE A 117 -3.13 -11.49 -16.86
CA PHE A 117 -3.54 -11.32 -18.25
C PHE A 117 -3.32 -12.57 -19.11
N ARG A 118 -2.29 -13.38 -18.81
CA ARG A 118 -2.10 -14.67 -19.50
C ARG A 118 -3.04 -15.76 -19.01
N GLY A 119 -3.34 -15.79 -17.71
CA GLY A 119 -4.22 -16.78 -17.10
C GLY A 119 -5.72 -16.49 -17.27
N GLY A 120 -6.11 -15.22 -17.47
CA GLY A 120 -7.49 -14.83 -17.76
C GLY A 120 -7.92 -15.01 -19.23
N ALA A 121 -7.03 -15.53 -20.08
CA ALA A 121 -7.31 -15.85 -21.49
C ALA A 121 -7.60 -17.35 -21.73
N ALA A 122 -7.84 -18.13 -20.65
CA ALA A 122 -8.17 -19.55 -20.69
C ALA A 122 -9.61 -19.79 -20.20
#